data_AF-A0A5C7P911-F1
#
_entry.id   AF-A0A5C7P911-F1
#
_cell.length_a   1.000
_cell.length_b   1.000
_cell.length_c   1.000
_cell.angle_alpha   90.00
_cell.angle_beta   90.00
_cell.angle_gamma   90.00
#
_symmetry.space_group_name_H-M   'P 1'
#
loop_
_entity.id
_entity.type
_entity.pdbx_description
1 polymer ?
#
loop_
_entity_poly.entity_id
_entity_poly.type
_entity_poly.pdbx_seq_one_letter_code
_entity_poly.pdbx_strand_id
1 'polypeptide(L)'
;AQYGAMTRGEYAAASAEARMMRFSKAPGMRNMATLGCMDEIRHGQMQLYFPHEHVAKDRQMDWAFKAYDTNEWAMIAARHFFDDIMMTRDAISVSIMLTFSFETGFTNMQFLGLAADAAEAGDHTFANLISSIQTDESRHAQIGGPALKILIENGQKAEAQKRVDIAVWGAWKLFSVLTGPIMDYYTPLEHRKQSFKEFMEEWIVAQFERSLTDMGLELPWYWDIFLKDLSETHHGMHMGSYYWRPTVWWNPAAGVTPAERDWLEEKYPGWNDTWGQCWDVIIDNVVDGNMAMTYPETLPYVCNMCQLPILGTPGKGWNVKDYPLEYKGRLYHFGSEVDRWVFEQEPERYAGHLSIVDRFLAGMIQPMNLEGALAYMNIAPGEMGDDAHNYAWAEVYKALRASKKAG
;
A
#
# COMPACT_ATOMS: atom_id res chain seq x y z
N ALA A 1 -1.96 4.90 -10.25
CA ALA A 1 -1.53 4.12 -9.08
C ALA A 1 -1.32 2.64 -9.41
N GLN A 2 -2.39 1.85 -9.60
CA GLN A 2 -2.32 0.37 -9.78
C GLN A 2 -1.21 -0.11 -10.73
N TYR A 3 -1.23 0.33 -11.99
CA TYR A 3 -0.26 -0.15 -12.97
C TYR A 3 1.20 0.17 -12.61
N GLY A 4 1.47 1.33 -12.02
CA GLY A 4 2.85 1.66 -11.61
C GLY A 4 3.33 0.79 -10.44
N ALA A 5 2.43 0.48 -9.51
CA ALA A 5 2.75 -0.27 -8.31
C ALA A 5 2.82 -1.78 -8.55
N MET A 6 2.01 -2.35 -9.46
CA MET A 6 1.90 -3.81 -9.60
C MET A 6 2.64 -4.35 -10.82
N THR A 7 2.53 -3.74 -11.99
CA THR A 7 2.94 -4.34 -13.28
C THR A 7 4.32 -5.01 -13.27
N ARG A 8 5.34 -4.33 -12.75
CA ARG A 8 6.69 -4.87 -12.65
C ARG A 8 6.95 -5.67 -11.38
N GLY A 9 6.12 -5.51 -10.36
CA GLY A 9 6.05 -6.40 -9.19
C GLY A 9 5.66 -7.82 -9.63
N GLU A 10 4.60 -7.96 -10.42
CA GLU A 10 4.14 -9.24 -10.98
C GLU A 10 5.25 -9.89 -11.82
N TYR A 11 5.86 -9.13 -12.74
CA TYR A 11 6.97 -9.68 -13.52
C TYR A 11 8.18 -10.10 -12.65
N ALA A 12 8.42 -9.40 -11.53
CA ALA A 12 9.43 -9.81 -10.56
C ALA A 12 9.02 -11.07 -9.78
N ALA A 13 7.73 -11.26 -9.51
CA ALA A 13 7.19 -12.46 -8.87
C ALA A 13 7.46 -13.72 -9.71
N ALA A 14 7.56 -13.61 -11.05
CA ALA A 14 8.03 -14.72 -11.89
C ALA A 14 9.42 -15.23 -11.48
N SER A 15 10.31 -14.33 -11.03
CA SER A 15 11.63 -14.72 -10.50
C SER A 15 11.54 -15.33 -9.10
N ALA A 16 10.58 -14.90 -8.28
CA ALA A 16 10.30 -15.50 -6.98
C ALA A 16 9.74 -16.92 -7.13
N GLU A 17 8.81 -17.13 -8.07
CA GLU A 17 8.35 -18.44 -8.48
C GLU A 17 9.50 -19.29 -9.03
N ALA A 18 10.38 -18.70 -9.84
CA ALA A 18 11.58 -19.40 -10.32
C ALA A 18 12.53 -19.83 -9.18
N ARG A 19 12.59 -19.10 -8.06
CA ARG A 19 13.31 -19.52 -6.84
C ARG A 19 12.73 -20.84 -6.31
N MET A 20 11.41 -20.92 -6.18
CA MET A 20 10.73 -22.13 -5.71
C MET A 20 10.86 -23.28 -6.71
N MET A 21 10.66 -23.00 -8.00
CA MET A 21 10.85 -23.93 -9.12
C MET A 21 12.23 -24.59 -9.08
N ARG A 22 13.29 -23.80 -8.83
CA ARG A 22 14.66 -24.32 -8.88
C ARG A 22 15.11 -24.96 -7.58
N PHE A 23 14.79 -24.36 -6.43
CA PHE A 23 15.46 -24.67 -5.16
C PHE A 23 14.60 -25.44 -4.16
N SER A 24 13.28 -25.55 -4.39
CA SER A 24 12.45 -26.35 -3.51
C SER A 24 12.84 -27.83 -3.57
N LYS A 25 12.91 -28.47 -2.40
CA LYS A 25 13.09 -29.92 -2.30
C LYS A 25 11.81 -30.69 -2.63
N ALA A 26 10.63 -30.06 -2.46
CA ALA A 26 9.34 -30.68 -2.73
C ALA A 26 9.05 -30.70 -4.25
N PRO A 27 8.91 -31.89 -4.88
CA PRO A 27 8.68 -31.96 -6.33
C PRO A 27 7.38 -31.29 -6.78
N GLY A 28 6.31 -31.41 -5.98
CA GLY A 28 5.03 -30.75 -6.25
C GLY A 28 5.14 -29.23 -6.27
N MET A 29 5.87 -28.65 -5.30
CA MET A 29 6.15 -27.21 -5.29
C MET A 29 6.93 -26.78 -6.51
N ARG A 30 7.97 -27.53 -6.93
CA ARG A 30 8.73 -27.16 -8.13
C ARG A 30 7.85 -27.11 -9.37
N ASN A 31 6.94 -28.07 -9.54
CA ASN A 31 6.04 -28.11 -10.69
C ASN A 31 4.98 -26.99 -10.65
N MET A 32 4.39 -26.73 -9.48
CA MET A 32 3.41 -25.64 -9.33
C MET A 32 4.08 -24.28 -9.53
N ALA A 33 5.30 -24.09 -9.02
CA ALA A 33 6.05 -22.87 -9.21
C ALA A 33 6.50 -22.64 -10.66
N THR A 34 6.64 -23.70 -11.46
CA THR A 34 6.79 -23.54 -12.92
C THR A 34 5.55 -22.91 -13.54
N LEU A 35 4.35 -23.30 -13.08
CA LEU A 35 3.09 -22.71 -13.55
C LEU A 35 2.94 -21.28 -13.01
N GLY A 36 3.22 -21.05 -11.73
CA GLY A 36 3.25 -19.70 -11.13
C GLY A 36 4.17 -18.77 -11.91
N CYS A 37 5.40 -19.20 -12.24
CA CYS A 37 6.31 -18.41 -13.06
C CYS A 37 5.72 -18.01 -14.43
N MET A 38 4.94 -18.90 -15.06
CA MET A 38 4.25 -18.59 -16.31
C MET A 38 3.08 -17.62 -16.11
N ASP A 39 2.34 -17.78 -15.01
CA ASP A 39 1.24 -16.89 -14.61
C ASP A 39 1.77 -15.47 -14.36
N GLU A 40 2.86 -15.32 -13.61
CA GLU A 40 3.47 -14.03 -13.30
C GLU A 40 4.06 -13.32 -14.53
N ILE A 41 4.63 -14.08 -15.48
CA ILE A 41 5.04 -13.52 -16.79
C ILE A 41 3.81 -12.98 -17.52
N ARG A 42 2.69 -13.72 -17.51
CA ARG A 42 1.44 -13.28 -18.13
C ARG A 42 0.92 -12.02 -17.45
N HIS A 43 0.88 -11.98 -16.12
CA HIS A 43 0.36 -10.85 -15.35
C HIS A 43 1.15 -9.59 -15.64
N GLY A 44 2.48 -9.65 -15.56
CA GLY A 44 3.35 -8.52 -15.87
C GLY A 44 3.23 -8.05 -17.31
N GLN A 45 3.16 -8.97 -18.29
CA GLN A 45 3.00 -8.59 -19.70
C GLN A 45 1.63 -7.96 -20.00
N MET A 46 0.55 -8.51 -19.45
CA MET A 46 -0.79 -7.96 -19.63
C MET A 46 -0.92 -6.60 -18.97
N GLN A 47 -0.39 -6.45 -17.75
CA GLN A 47 -0.40 -5.18 -17.03
C GLN A 47 0.57 -4.14 -17.61
N LEU A 48 1.47 -4.50 -18.54
CA LEU A 48 2.18 -3.53 -19.40
C LEU A 48 1.39 -3.21 -20.67
N TYR A 49 0.82 -4.22 -21.31
CA TYR A 49 0.15 -4.07 -22.61
C TYR A 49 -1.09 -3.17 -22.53
N PHE A 50 -1.90 -3.31 -21.48
CA PHE A 50 -3.13 -2.54 -21.33
C PHE A 50 -2.89 -1.03 -21.10
N PRO A 51 -2.06 -0.59 -20.13
CA PRO A 51 -1.80 0.84 -19.95
C PRO A 51 -0.95 1.45 -21.07
N HIS A 52 -0.23 0.65 -21.87
CA HIS A 52 0.48 1.13 -23.05
C HIS A 52 -0.46 1.89 -24.02
N GLU A 53 -1.73 1.51 -24.11
CA GLU A 53 -2.75 2.22 -24.92
C GLU A 53 -3.06 3.65 -24.42
N HIS A 54 -2.53 4.05 -23.27
CA HIS A 54 -2.81 5.35 -22.65
C HIS A 54 -1.58 6.26 -22.53
N VAL A 55 -0.39 5.80 -22.92
CA VAL A 55 0.85 6.62 -22.84
C VAL A 55 0.82 7.87 -23.71
N ALA A 56 0.06 7.86 -24.81
CA ALA A 56 -0.13 9.03 -25.65
C ALA A 56 -1.13 10.05 -25.07
N LYS A 57 -1.92 9.65 -24.06
CA LYS A 57 -2.93 10.49 -23.42
C LYS A 57 -2.38 11.23 -22.20
N ASP A 58 -1.59 10.53 -21.39
CA ASP A 58 -1.04 11.06 -20.15
C ASP A 58 0.33 10.44 -19.86
N ARG A 59 1.31 11.28 -19.50
CA ARG A 59 2.66 10.83 -19.13
C ARG A 59 2.65 9.97 -17.86
N GLN A 60 1.66 10.15 -16.99
CA GLN A 60 1.46 9.30 -15.81
C GLN A 60 1.28 7.81 -16.18
N MET A 61 0.87 7.50 -17.42
CA MET A 61 0.72 6.11 -17.86
C MET A 61 2.06 5.43 -18.20
N ASP A 62 3.11 6.20 -18.51
CA ASP A 62 4.48 5.68 -18.67
C ASP A 62 5.01 5.05 -17.36
N TRP A 63 4.48 5.49 -16.22
CA TRP A 63 4.82 4.93 -14.92
C TRP A 63 4.41 3.47 -14.74
N ALA A 64 3.52 2.93 -15.59
CA ALA A 64 3.28 1.48 -15.64
C ALA A 64 4.58 0.67 -15.88
N PHE A 65 5.55 1.24 -16.59
CA PHE A 65 6.87 0.66 -16.78
C PHE A 65 7.96 1.34 -15.93
N LYS A 66 7.98 2.68 -15.94
CA LYS A 66 9.04 3.51 -15.32
C LYS A 66 9.11 3.38 -13.79
N ALA A 67 7.99 3.15 -13.09
CA ALA A 67 7.90 3.28 -11.64
C ALA A 67 8.97 2.48 -10.86
N TYR A 68 9.18 1.21 -11.22
CA TYR A 68 10.17 0.37 -10.53
C TYR A 68 11.63 0.79 -10.76
N ASP A 69 11.92 1.69 -11.72
CA ASP A 69 13.25 2.24 -11.99
C ASP A 69 13.46 3.63 -11.36
N THR A 70 12.50 4.12 -10.55
CA THR A 70 12.62 5.41 -9.86
C THR A 70 12.97 5.24 -8.38
N ASN A 71 13.44 6.31 -7.75
CA ASN A 71 13.52 6.42 -6.29
C ASN A 71 12.33 7.19 -5.71
N GLU A 72 11.18 7.18 -6.39
CA GLU A 72 9.93 7.67 -5.83
C GLU A 72 9.59 6.87 -4.56
N TRP A 73 9.02 7.54 -3.55
CA TRP A 73 8.92 7.00 -2.20
C TRP A 73 7.97 5.80 -2.09
N ALA A 74 6.84 5.82 -2.79
CA ALA A 74 5.91 4.70 -2.82
C ALA A 74 6.53 3.49 -3.54
N MET A 75 7.39 3.71 -4.53
CA MET A 75 8.14 2.65 -5.22
C MET A 75 9.32 2.12 -4.41
N ILE A 76 9.94 2.95 -3.56
CA ILE A 76 10.88 2.46 -2.54
C ILE A 76 10.14 1.55 -1.56
N ALA A 77 8.94 1.93 -1.10
CA ALA A 77 8.13 1.11 -0.21
C ALA A 77 7.70 -0.22 -0.86
N ALA A 78 7.18 -0.17 -2.08
CA ALA A 78 6.80 -1.37 -2.84
C ALA A 78 7.99 -2.32 -3.02
N ARG A 79 9.14 -1.82 -3.51
CA ARG A 79 10.34 -2.66 -3.66
C ARG A 79 10.87 -3.16 -2.33
N HIS A 80 10.88 -2.35 -1.26
CA HIS A 80 11.33 -2.82 0.05
C HIS A 80 10.48 -3.98 0.56
N PHE A 81 9.15 -3.93 0.40
CA PHE A 81 8.26 -5.04 0.74
C PHE A 81 8.49 -6.26 -0.16
N PHE A 82 8.40 -6.10 -1.48
CA PHE A 82 8.51 -7.21 -2.43
C PHE A 82 9.91 -7.86 -2.41
N ASP A 83 10.97 -7.06 -2.36
CA ASP A 83 12.33 -7.60 -2.27
C ASP A 83 12.52 -8.40 -0.97
N ASP A 84 11.89 -7.97 0.13
CA ASP A 84 11.94 -8.67 1.41
C ASP A 84 11.15 -9.98 1.39
N ILE A 85 9.92 -10.00 0.86
CA ILE A 85 9.09 -11.22 0.95
C ILE A 85 9.38 -12.24 -0.16
N MET A 86 9.87 -11.81 -1.33
CA MET A 86 9.92 -12.68 -2.51
C MET A 86 11.27 -12.72 -3.26
N MET A 87 12.08 -11.65 -3.25
CA MET A 87 13.31 -11.63 -4.06
C MET A 87 14.55 -12.13 -3.30
N THR A 88 14.62 -11.82 -2.00
CA THR A 88 15.80 -12.04 -1.14
C THR A 88 15.60 -13.14 -0.08
N ARG A 89 14.62 -14.01 -0.32
CA ARG A 89 14.23 -15.12 0.56
C ARG A 89 14.55 -16.46 -0.08
N ASP A 90 14.74 -17.49 0.76
CA ASP A 90 14.85 -18.87 0.30
C ASP A 90 13.49 -19.39 -0.19
N ALA A 91 13.48 -20.51 -0.91
CA ALA A 91 12.28 -21.06 -1.53
C ALA A 91 11.12 -21.33 -0.55
N ILE A 92 11.41 -21.74 0.69
CA ILE A 92 10.36 -22.00 1.68
C ILE A 92 9.80 -20.68 2.20
N SER A 93 10.68 -19.71 2.50
CA SER A 93 10.26 -18.38 2.90
C SER A 93 9.42 -17.69 1.81
N VAL A 94 9.80 -17.78 0.53
CA VAL A 94 8.97 -17.25 -0.59
C VAL A 94 7.59 -17.91 -0.59
N SER A 95 7.50 -19.24 -0.49
CA SER A 95 6.18 -19.91 -0.47
C SER A 95 5.28 -19.46 0.67
N ILE A 96 5.84 -19.07 1.82
CA ILE A 96 5.04 -18.67 2.98
C ILE A 96 4.70 -17.18 2.88
N MET A 97 5.72 -16.34 2.66
CA MET A 97 5.61 -14.89 2.75
C MET A 97 4.92 -14.29 1.53
N LEU A 98 5.15 -14.84 0.33
CA LEU A 98 4.46 -14.43 -0.89
C LEU A 98 3.12 -15.16 -1.02
N THR A 99 3.13 -16.48 -1.25
CA THR A 99 1.94 -17.14 -1.78
C THR A 99 0.83 -17.38 -0.75
N PHE A 100 1.21 -17.72 0.49
CA PHE A 100 0.24 -17.82 1.58
C PHE A 100 -0.11 -16.45 2.18
N SER A 101 0.89 -15.67 2.59
CA SER A 101 0.65 -14.45 3.35
C SER A 101 0.22 -13.26 2.49
N PHE A 102 0.73 -13.08 1.26
CA PHE A 102 0.35 -11.94 0.42
C PHE A 102 -0.72 -12.30 -0.60
N GLU A 103 -0.53 -13.37 -1.37
CA GLU A 103 -1.44 -13.70 -2.48
C GLU A 103 -2.76 -14.27 -1.97
N THR A 104 -2.71 -15.39 -1.25
CA THR A 104 -3.90 -16.00 -0.64
C THR A 104 -4.57 -15.05 0.34
N GLY A 105 -3.75 -14.31 1.09
CA GLY A 105 -4.17 -13.47 2.21
C GLY A 105 -4.73 -12.11 1.83
N PHE A 106 -4.21 -11.46 0.79
CA PHE A 106 -4.60 -10.10 0.41
C PHE A 106 -5.02 -10.00 -1.07
N THR A 107 -4.12 -10.31 -2.01
CA THR A 107 -4.36 -9.96 -3.43
C THR A 107 -5.53 -10.73 -4.03
N ASN A 108 -5.72 -12.00 -3.67
CA ASN A 108 -6.81 -12.79 -4.23
C ASN A 108 -8.19 -12.15 -3.97
N MET A 109 -8.42 -11.60 -2.78
CA MET A 109 -9.65 -10.88 -2.44
C MET A 109 -9.63 -9.42 -2.94
N GLN A 110 -8.47 -8.77 -2.94
CA GLN A 110 -8.30 -7.43 -3.50
C GLN A 110 -8.72 -7.38 -4.96
N PHE A 111 -8.26 -8.33 -5.79
CA PHE A 111 -8.53 -8.33 -7.22
C PHE A 111 -10.00 -8.60 -7.52
N LEU A 112 -10.68 -9.40 -6.70
CA LEU A 112 -12.14 -9.56 -6.79
C LEU A 112 -12.87 -8.22 -6.54
N GLY A 113 -12.49 -7.52 -5.47
CA GLY A 113 -13.05 -6.18 -5.18
C GLY A 113 -12.76 -5.18 -6.28
N LEU A 114 -11.51 -5.11 -6.73
CA LEU A 114 -11.05 -4.18 -7.76
C LEU A 114 -11.74 -4.43 -9.12
N ALA A 115 -11.95 -5.69 -9.52
CA ALA A 115 -12.70 -6.00 -10.73
C ALA A 115 -14.18 -5.59 -10.62
N ALA A 116 -14.78 -5.73 -9.44
CA ALA A 116 -16.16 -5.31 -9.20
C ALA A 116 -16.31 -3.79 -9.23
N ASP A 117 -15.37 -3.05 -8.63
CA ASP A 117 -15.34 -1.58 -8.66
C ASP A 117 -15.11 -1.05 -10.07
N ALA A 118 -14.22 -1.68 -10.83
CA ALA A 118 -13.97 -1.35 -12.24
C ALA A 118 -15.23 -1.51 -13.11
N ALA A 119 -15.99 -2.59 -12.90
CA ALA A 119 -17.22 -2.84 -13.63
C ALA A 119 -18.30 -1.80 -13.28
N GLU A 120 -18.39 -1.40 -12.01
CA GLU A 120 -19.30 -0.36 -11.52
C GLU A 120 -18.95 1.02 -12.11
N ALA A 121 -17.65 1.33 -12.21
CA ALA A 121 -17.15 2.54 -12.85
C ALA A 121 -17.31 2.55 -14.40
N GLY A 122 -17.83 1.46 -14.99
CA GLY A 122 -18.00 1.31 -16.43
C GLY A 122 -16.72 0.96 -17.21
N ASP A 123 -15.60 0.69 -16.53
CA ASP A 123 -14.37 0.21 -17.17
C ASP A 123 -14.37 -1.32 -17.28
N HIS A 124 -15.14 -1.81 -18.24
CA HIS A 124 -15.23 -3.25 -18.52
C HIS A 124 -13.92 -3.85 -19.05
N THR A 125 -13.03 -3.03 -19.61
CA THR A 125 -11.71 -3.51 -20.09
C THR A 125 -10.84 -3.86 -18.90
N PHE A 126 -10.74 -2.94 -17.94
CA PHE A 126 -9.99 -3.15 -16.70
C PHE A 126 -10.63 -4.23 -15.83
N ALA A 127 -11.96 -4.25 -15.71
CA ALA A 127 -12.67 -5.31 -14.96
C ALA A 127 -12.34 -6.71 -15.48
N ASN A 128 -12.37 -6.89 -16.81
CA ASN A 128 -12.04 -8.18 -17.44
C ASN A 128 -10.55 -8.54 -17.29
N LEU A 129 -9.65 -7.55 -17.37
CA LEU A 129 -8.22 -7.76 -17.11
C LEU A 129 -7.99 -8.32 -15.70
N ILE A 130 -8.49 -7.62 -14.68
CA ILE A 130 -8.28 -7.98 -13.27
C ILE A 130 -8.96 -9.30 -12.93
N SER A 131 -10.21 -9.51 -13.39
CA SER A 131 -10.90 -10.79 -13.18
C SER A 131 -10.17 -11.96 -13.84
N SER A 132 -9.57 -11.75 -15.02
CA SER A 132 -8.82 -12.80 -15.70
C SER A 132 -7.49 -13.11 -15.02
N ILE A 133 -6.81 -12.12 -14.44
CA ILE A 133 -5.61 -12.33 -13.63
C ILE A 133 -5.97 -13.10 -12.36
N GLN A 134 -7.02 -12.66 -11.66
CA GLN A 134 -7.49 -13.29 -10.42
C GLN A 134 -7.77 -14.80 -10.55
N THR A 135 -8.24 -15.25 -11.72
CA THR A 135 -8.50 -16.67 -11.94
C THR A 135 -7.23 -17.54 -11.98
N ASP A 136 -6.05 -16.95 -12.23
CA ASP A 136 -4.77 -17.64 -12.13
C ASP A 136 -4.24 -17.68 -10.69
N GLU A 137 -4.49 -16.65 -9.87
CA GLU A 137 -3.95 -16.51 -8.49
C GLU A 137 -4.11 -17.80 -7.67
N SER A 138 -5.30 -18.39 -7.66
CA SER A 138 -5.57 -19.61 -6.88
C SER A 138 -4.66 -20.80 -7.25
N ARG A 139 -4.08 -20.81 -8.45
CA ARG A 139 -3.21 -21.89 -8.94
C ARG A 139 -1.85 -21.88 -8.27
N HIS A 140 -1.21 -20.72 -8.09
CA HIS A 140 0.11 -20.64 -7.47
C HIS A 140 0.05 -20.15 -6.01
N ALA A 141 -0.97 -19.38 -5.62
CA ALA A 141 -1.17 -18.92 -4.24
C ALA A 141 -1.29 -20.11 -3.25
N GLN A 142 -1.79 -21.26 -3.71
CA GLN A 142 -1.92 -22.47 -2.90
C GLN A 142 -0.59 -23.11 -2.43
N ILE A 143 0.57 -22.69 -2.97
CA ILE A 143 1.86 -23.33 -2.70
C ILE A 143 2.26 -23.26 -1.22
N GLY A 144 1.95 -22.14 -0.54
CA GLY A 144 2.41 -21.90 0.82
C GLY A 144 1.74 -22.76 1.90
N GLY A 145 0.46 -23.10 1.74
CA GLY A 145 -0.28 -23.91 2.72
C GLY A 145 0.38 -25.28 3.01
N PRO A 146 0.67 -26.10 1.98
CA PRO A 146 1.40 -27.35 2.17
C PRO A 146 2.81 -27.16 2.75
N ALA A 147 3.51 -26.07 2.42
CA ALA A 147 4.82 -25.77 2.97
C ALA A 147 4.76 -25.50 4.49
N LEU A 148 3.75 -24.75 4.93
CA LEU A 148 3.47 -24.50 6.35
C LEU A 148 3.21 -25.79 7.11
N LYS A 149 2.34 -26.66 6.59
CA LYS A 149 2.05 -27.97 7.20
C LYS A 149 3.31 -28.79 7.44
N ILE A 150 4.16 -28.90 6.42
CA ILE A 150 5.43 -29.65 6.52
C ILE A 150 6.33 -29.05 7.59
N LEU A 151 6.47 -27.72 7.67
CA LEU A 151 7.28 -27.09 8.71
C LEU A 151 6.75 -27.39 10.11
N ILE A 152 5.43 -27.26 10.30
CA ILE A 152 4.78 -27.44 11.60
C ILE A 152 4.92 -28.90 12.08
N GLU A 153 4.66 -29.87 11.19
CA GLU A 153 4.81 -31.31 11.48
C GLU A 153 6.25 -31.70 11.83
N ASN A 154 7.24 -30.92 11.38
CA ASN A 154 8.66 -31.16 11.63
C ASN A 154 9.24 -30.26 12.74
N GLY A 155 8.39 -29.70 13.61
CA GLY A 155 8.82 -28.95 14.79
C GLY A 155 9.35 -27.53 14.48
N GLN A 156 9.03 -26.98 13.32
CA GLN A 156 9.42 -25.63 12.90
C GLN A 156 8.25 -24.62 13.00
N LYS A 157 7.25 -24.87 13.88
CA LYS A 157 6.08 -23.98 14.05
C LYS A 157 6.47 -22.54 14.35
N ALA A 158 7.44 -22.30 15.22
CA ALA A 158 7.88 -20.95 15.58
C ALA A 158 8.46 -20.17 14.37
N GLU A 159 9.25 -20.84 13.53
CA GLU A 159 9.83 -20.23 12.35
C GLU A 159 8.77 -19.99 11.25
N ALA A 160 7.80 -20.91 11.12
CA ALA A 160 6.65 -20.73 10.25
C ALA A 160 5.78 -19.52 10.69
N GLN A 161 5.46 -19.43 11.97
CA GLN A 161 4.71 -18.32 12.56
C GLN A 161 5.42 -16.99 12.31
N LYS A 162 6.72 -16.90 12.63
CA LYS A 162 7.51 -15.67 12.44
C LYS A 162 7.47 -15.15 10.99
N ARG A 163 7.56 -16.04 10.00
CA ARG A 163 7.48 -15.65 8.57
C ARG A 163 6.10 -15.11 8.21
N VAL A 164 5.05 -15.75 8.69
CA VAL A 164 3.67 -15.29 8.47
C VAL A 164 3.45 -13.93 9.14
N ASP A 165 3.88 -13.77 10.39
CA ASP A 165 3.78 -12.53 11.14
C ASP A 165 4.52 -11.37 10.43
N ILE A 166 5.75 -11.59 9.96
CA ILE A 166 6.49 -10.55 9.21
C ILE A 166 5.76 -10.18 7.91
N ALA A 167 5.34 -11.18 7.13
CA ALA A 167 4.76 -10.95 5.81
C ALA A 167 3.37 -10.30 5.88
N VAL A 168 2.52 -10.73 6.81
CA VAL A 168 1.17 -10.16 6.99
C VAL A 168 1.24 -8.70 7.41
N TRP A 169 2.15 -8.34 8.33
CA TRP A 169 2.32 -6.94 8.71
C TRP A 169 2.82 -6.08 7.54
N GLY A 170 3.86 -6.53 6.84
CA GLY A 170 4.39 -5.82 5.66
C GLY A 170 3.31 -5.62 4.58
N ALA A 171 2.53 -6.67 4.31
CA ALA A 171 1.42 -6.63 3.37
C ALA A 171 0.36 -5.61 3.81
N TRP A 172 -0.06 -5.63 5.08
CA TRP A 172 -0.99 -4.65 5.64
C TRP A 172 -0.52 -3.21 5.42
N LYS A 173 0.75 -2.90 5.72
CA LYS A 173 1.28 -1.54 5.54
C LYS A 173 1.20 -1.09 4.08
N LEU A 174 1.62 -1.93 3.12
CA LEU A 174 1.53 -1.59 1.70
C LEU A 174 0.07 -1.45 1.23
N PHE A 175 -0.81 -2.33 1.71
CA PHE A 175 -2.23 -2.32 1.38
C PHE A 175 -2.95 -1.07 1.90
N SER A 176 -2.53 -0.57 3.06
CA SER A 176 -3.09 0.64 3.69
C SER A 176 -2.85 1.93 2.90
N VAL A 177 -1.86 1.96 2.00
CA VAL A 177 -1.59 3.12 1.12
C VAL A 177 -2.11 2.90 -0.30
N LEU A 178 -2.09 1.67 -0.82
CA LEU A 178 -2.50 1.39 -2.20
C LEU A 178 -3.99 1.11 -2.36
N THR A 179 -4.66 0.52 -1.36
CA THR A 179 -6.06 0.09 -1.47
C THR A 179 -6.98 0.96 -0.63
N GLY A 180 -6.61 1.24 0.62
CA GLY A 180 -7.46 1.99 1.56
C GLY A 180 -7.91 3.36 1.04
N PRO A 181 -6.99 4.23 0.57
CA PRO A 181 -7.37 5.53 -0.01
C PRO A 181 -8.29 5.40 -1.24
N ILE A 182 -8.11 4.34 -2.04
CA ILE A 182 -8.93 4.13 -3.23
C ILE A 182 -10.39 3.89 -2.83
N MET A 183 -10.63 2.94 -1.94
CA MET A 183 -11.99 2.55 -1.53
C MET A 183 -12.75 3.67 -0.83
N ASP A 184 -12.08 4.38 0.10
CA ASP A 184 -12.75 5.34 0.97
C ASP A 184 -12.78 6.78 0.43
N TYR A 185 -11.94 7.11 -0.56
CA TYR A 185 -11.82 8.49 -1.06
C TYR A 185 -11.87 8.62 -2.57
N TYR A 186 -11.30 7.68 -3.33
CA TYR A 186 -11.19 7.84 -4.79
C TYR A 186 -12.42 7.27 -5.51
N THR A 187 -13.01 6.20 -4.99
CA THR A 187 -14.28 5.67 -5.48
C THR A 187 -15.40 6.69 -5.19
N PRO A 188 -16.18 7.10 -6.21
CA PRO A 188 -17.31 8.02 -6.02
C PRO A 188 -18.29 7.51 -4.96
N LEU A 189 -18.86 8.41 -4.17
CA LEU A 189 -19.68 8.08 -3.00
C LEU A 189 -20.83 7.12 -3.34
N GLU A 190 -21.51 7.34 -4.46
CA GLU A 190 -22.63 6.52 -4.95
C GLU A 190 -22.24 5.09 -5.34
N HIS A 191 -20.94 4.83 -5.55
CA HIS A 191 -20.39 3.52 -5.91
C HIS A 191 -19.71 2.82 -4.73
N ARG A 192 -19.61 3.45 -3.55
CA ARG A 192 -19.03 2.82 -2.35
C ARG A 192 -20.01 1.79 -1.77
N LYS A 193 -19.69 0.51 -1.96
CA LYS A 193 -20.51 -0.62 -1.45
C LYS A 193 -20.28 -0.88 0.04
N GLN A 194 -19.07 -0.65 0.52
CA GLN A 194 -18.60 -0.81 1.89
C GLN A 194 -17.37 0.08 2.12
N SER A 195 -16.98 0.29 3.37
CA SER A 195 -15.70 0.95 3.69
C SER A 195 -14.52 0.00 3.56
N PHE A 196 -13.32 0.56 3.48
CA PHE A 196 -12.08 -0.21 3.52
C PHE A 196 -11.98 -1.08 4.77
N LYS A 197 -12.38 -0.57 5.94
CA LYS A 197 -12.42 -1.36 7.18
C LYS A 197 -13.39 -2.53 7.08
N GLU A 198 -14.61 -2.30 6.60
CA GLU A 198 -15.60 -3.38 6.41
C GLU A 198 -15.06 -4.45 5.46
N PHE A 199 -14.42 -4.04 4.36
CA PHE A 199 -13.77 -4.95 3.43
C PHE A 199 -12.66 -5.77 4.12
N MET A 200 -11.79 -5.10 4.88
CA MET A 200 -10.70 -5.77 5.60
C MET A 200 -11.23 -6.76 6.64
N GLU A 201 -12.26 -6.40 7.40
CA GLU A 201 -12.87 -7.26 8.42
C GLU A 201 -13.57 -8.49 7.80
N GLU A 202 -14.37 -8.27 6.76
CA GLU A 202 -15.17 -9.33 6.13
C GLU A 202 -14.31 -10.30 5.30
N TRP A 203 -13.42 -9.75 4.46
CA TRP A 203 -12.77 -10.54 3.41
C TRP A 203 -11.35 -10.94 3.76
N ILE A 204 -10.62 -10.12 4.52
CA ILE A 204 -9.19 -10.35 4.80
C ILE A 204 -9.01 -10.99 6.18
N VAL A 205 -9.45 -10.31 7.25
CA VAL A 205 -9.31 -10.74 8.64
C VAL A 205 -9.96 -12.12 8.83
N ALA A 206 -11.24 -12.26 8.50
CA ALA A 206 -11.96 -13.52 8.71
C ALA A 206 -11.34 -14.71 7.95
N GLN A 207 -10.81 -14.47 6.73
CA GLN A 207 -10.13 -15.49 5.96
C GLN A 207 -8.78 -15.88 6.58
N PHE A 208 -8.01 -14.90 7.06
CA PHE A 208 -6.75 -15.16 7.75
C PHE A 208 -6.95 -15.94 9.04
N GLU A 209 -7.89 -15.54 9.90
CA GLU A 209 -8.16 -16.25 11.17
C GLU A 209 -8.47 -17.73 10.91
N ARG A 210 -9.30 -18.01 9.91
CA ARG A 210 -9.61 -19.38 9.49
C ARG A 210 -8.38 -20.10 8.96
N SER A 211 -7.64 -19.48 8.05
CA SER A 211 -6.47 -20.09 7.40
C SER A 211 -5.35 -20.40 8.40
N LEU A 212 -5.08 -19.51 9.34
CA LEU A 212 -4.10 -19.72 10.41
C LEU A 212 -4.53 -20.87 11.33
N THR A 213 -5.80 -20.86 11.75
CA THR A 213 -6.37 -21.92 12.60
C THR A 213 -6.30 -23.29 11.92
N ASP A 214 -6.69 -23.39 10.65
CA ASP A 214 -6.66 -24.62 9.88
C ASP A 214 -5.24 -25.16 9.66
N MET A 215 -4.22 -24.29 9.67
CA MET A 215 -2.80 -24.67 9.61
C MET A 215 -2.23 -25.02 11.00
N GLY A 216 -2.94 -24.75 12.10
CA GLY A 216 -2.45 -24.92 13.47
C GLY A 216 -1.46 -23.83 13.90
N LEU A 217 -1.51 -22.65 13.26
CA LEU A 217 -0.82 -21.43 13.66
C LEU A 217 -1.68 -20.61 14.65
N GLU A 218 -1.04 -19.68 15.34
CA GLU A 218 -1.72 -18.70 16.18
C GLU A 218 -2.00 -17.43 15.38
N LEU A 219 -2.91 -16.60 15.89
CA LEU A 219 -3.00 -15.21 15.42
C LEU A 219 -1.66 -14.50 15.73
N PRO A 220 -1.14 -13.67 14.81
CA PRO A 220 0.03 -12.84 15.09
C PRO A 220 -0.14 -12.06 16.40
N TRP A 221 0.94 -11.89 17.15
CA TRP A 221 0.90 -11.25 18.47
C TRP A 221 0.33 -9.81 18.45
N TYR A 222 0.39 -9.17 17.28
CA TYR A 222 -0.09 -7.82 17.03
C TYR A 222 -1.53 -7.76 16.49
N TRP A 223 -2.29 -8.86 16.51
CA TRP A 223 -3.62 -8.90 15.87
C TRP A 223 -4.55 -7.77 16.34
N ASP A 224 -4.59 -7.48 17.64
CA ASP A 224 -5.39 -6.37 18.18
C ASP A 224 -4.91 -4.99 17.71
N ILE A 225 -3.60 -4.83 17.50
CA ILE A 225 -3.01 -3.61 16.92
C ILE A 225 -3.49 -3.47 15.47
N PHE A 226 -3.40 -4.55 14.70
CA PHE A 226 -3.86 -4.59 13.30
C PHE A 226 -5.35 -4.24 13.18
N LEU A 227 -6.22 -4.86 13.98
CA LEU A 227 -7.66 -4.58 13.99
C LEU A 227 -7.98 -3.13 14.34
N LYS A 228 -7.27 -2.56 15.31
CA LYS A 228 -7.40 -1.14 15.65
C LYS A 228 -6.98 -0.26 14.47
N ASP A 229 -5.84 -0.57 13.86
CA ASP A 229 -5.23 0.21 12.79
C ASP A 229 -6.12 0.30 11.53
N LEU A 230 -7.07 -0.64 11.33
CA LEU A 230 -8.07 -0.59 10.26
C LEU A 230 -8.92 0.68 10.28
N SER A 231 -9.05 1.34 11.44
CA SER A 231 -9.84 2.57 11.59
C SER A 231 -8.99 3.85 11.48
N GLU A 232 -7.67 3.73 11.31
CA GLU A 232 -6.74 4.87 11.44
C GLU A 232 -5.72 4.97 10.29
N THR A 233 -5.05 3.87 9.93
CA THR A 233 -3.81 3.94 9.14
C THR A 233 -4.02 4.50 7.74
N HIS A 234 -5.03 4.01 7.00
CA HIS A 234 -5.24 4.42 5.60
C HIS A 234 -5.73 5.85 5.48
N HIS A 235 -6.44 6.39 6.48
CA HIS A 235 -6.80 7.81 6.52
C HIS A 235 -5.55 8.71 6.59
N GLY A 236 -4.55 8.30 7.38
CA GLY A 236 -3.25 8.95 7.41
C GLY A 236 -2.49 8.83 6.09
N MET A 237 -2.49 7.63 5.48
CA MET A 237 -1.85 7.40 4.18
C MET A 237 -2.50 8.25 3.08
N HIS A 238 -3.83 8.34 3.08
CA HIS A 238 -4.59 9.19 2.15
C HIS A 238 -4.21 10.66 2.33
N MET A 239 -4.31 11.18 3.55
CA MET A 239 -3.98 12.58 3.85
C MET A 239 -2.53 12.91 3.48
N GLY A 240 -1.59 12.01 3.80
CA GLY A 240 -0.19 12.14 3.41
C GLY A 240 -0.02 12.19 1.90
N SER A 241 -0.62 11.24 1.17
CA SER A 241 -0.57 11.16 -0.30
C SER A 241 -1.20 12.39 -0.96
N TYR A 242 -2.30 12.91 -0.42
CA TYR A 242 -2.96 14.11 -0.94
C TYR A 242 -2.14 15.38 -0.67
N TYR A 243 -1.62 15.55 0.56
CA TYR A 243 -0.84 16.74 0.89
C TYR A 243 0.49 16.74 0.12
N TRP A 244 1.19 15.60 0.05
CA TRP A 244 2.40 15.39 -0.76
C TRP A 244 2.11 14.98 -2.22
N ARG A 245 0.91 15.28 -2.76
CA ARG A 245 0.50 14.86 -4.12
C ARG A 245 1.51 15.13 -5.26
N PRO A 246 2.35 16.19 -5.25
CA PRO A 246 3.35 16.36 -6.30
C PRO A 246 4.42 15.26 -6.34
N THR A 247 4.54 14.46 -5.28
CA THR A 247 5.53 13.39 -5.13
C THR A 247 5.04 12.02 -5.60
N VAL A 248 3.81 11.91 -6.09
CA VAL A 248 3.25 10.67 -6.65
C VAL A 248 2.94 10.84 -8.13
N TRP A 249 2.76 9.73 -8.87
CA TRP A 249 2.53 9.73 -10.32
C TRP A 249 1.05 9.57 -10.72
N TRP A 250 0.14 9.78 -9.79
CA TRP A 250 -1.30 9.84 -10.06
C TRP A 250 -1.87 11.06 -9.35
N ASN A 251 -3.08 11.45 -9.72
CA ASN A 251 -3.78 12.56 -9.08
C ASN A 251 -4.63 12.03 -7.91
N PRO A 252 -4.30 12.28 -6.63
CA PRO A 252 -5.12 11.86 -5.51
C PRO A 252 -6.44 12.63 -5.47
N ALA A 253 -7.57 11.95 -5.27
CA ALA A 253 -8.86 12.62 -5.05
C ALA A 253 -9.01 13.00 -3.58
N ALA A 254 -9.37 14.25 -3.27
CA ALA A 254 -9.53 14.68 -1.87
C ALA A 254 -10.56 13.84 -1.10
N GLY A 255 -11.72 13.58 -1.72
CA GLY A 255 -12.78 12.72 -1.18
C GLY A 255 -13.44 13.23 0.11
N VAL A 256 -13.56 14.55 0.25
CA VAL A 256 -14.00 15.22 1.49
C VAL A 256 -15.03 16.32 1.26
N THR A 257 -15.93 16.14 0.29
CA THR A 257 -17.17 16.97 0.26
C THR A 257 -18.02 16.73 1.52
N PRO A 258 -19.01 17.58 1.84
CA PRO A 258 -19.85 17.37 3.01
C PRO A 258 -20.51 15.98 3.06
N ALA A 259 -21.05 15.50 1.93
CA ALA A 259 -21.67 14.18 1.85
C ALA A 259 -20.67 13.04 2.06
N GLU A 260 -19.45 13.16 1.52
CA GLU A 260 -18.40 12.17 1.74
C GLU A 260 -17.90 12.18 3.18
N ARG A 261 -17.84 13.36 3.82
CA ARG A 261 -17.49 13.48 5.25
C ARG A 261 -18.56 12.92 6.18
N ASP A 262 -19.83 13.03 5.82
CA ASP A 262 -20.93 12.38 6.54
C ASP A 262 -20.82 10.86 6.43
N TRP A 263 -20.50 10.33 5.24
CA TRP A 263 -20.23 8.89 5.05
C TRP A 263 -19.00 8.42 5.81
N LEU A 264 -17.91 9.20 5.80
CA LEU A 264 -16.70 8.90 6.59
C LEU A 264 -17.00 8.89 8.08
N GLU A 265 -17.86 9.77 8.58
CA GLU A 265 -18.31 9.76 9.98
C GLU A 265 -19.17 8.54 10.30
N GLU A 266 -20.07 8.14 9.39
CA GLU A 266 -20.90 6.94 9.55
C GLU A 266 -20.02 5.68 9.65
N LYS A 267 -19.04 5.54 8.75
CA LYS A 267 -18.15 4.38 8.69
C LYS A 267 -17.05 4.40 9.75
N TYR A 268 -16.63 5.60 10.16
CA TYR A 268 -15.58 5.81 11.14
C TYR A 268 -15.99 6.89 12.15
N PRO A 269 -16.83 6.56 13.16
CA PRO A 269 -17.27 7.54 14.15
C PRO A 269 -16.10 8.25 14.84
N GLY A 270 -16.12 9.58 14.83
CA GLY A 270 -15.02 10.44 15.28
C GLY A 270 -14.08 10.91 14.16
N TRP A 271 -14.32 10.55 12.90
CA TRP A 271 -13.50 10.98 11.76
C TRP A 271 -13.43 12.50 11.66
N ASN A 272 -14.55 13.20 11.78
CA ASN A 272 -14.58 14.67 11.71
C ASN A 272 -13.85 15.34 12.89
N ASP A 273 -13.89 14.71 14.07
CA ASP A 273 -13.21 15.20 15.27
C ASP A 273 -11.69 14.99 15.26
N THR A 274 -11.20 14.17 14.32
CA THR A 274 -9.79 13.81 14.16
C THR A 274 -9.27 14.26 12.80
N TRP A 275 -9.37 13.41 11.77
CA TRP A 275 -8.94 13.67 10.39
C TRP A 275 -9.62 14.88 9.78
N GLY A 276 -10.92 15.07 10.06
CA GLY A 276 -11.70 16.21 9.60
C GLY A 276 -11.10 17.55 10.02
N GLN A 277 -10.43 17.64 11.17
CA GLN A 277 -9.81 18.90 11.62
C GLN A 277 -8.64 19.33 10.73
N CYS A 278 -7.82 18.39 10.27
CA CYS A 278 -6.76 18.69 9.31
C CYS A 278 -7.38 19.08 7.95
N TRP A 279 -8.42 18.37 7.53
CA TRP A 279 -9.14 18.69 6.31
C TRP A 279 -9.84 20.05 6.37
N ASP A 280 -10.40 20.45 7.50
CA ASP A 280 -11.00 21.78 7.68
C ASP A 280 -10.00 22.87 7.32
N VAL A 281 -8.76 22.77 7.79
CA VAL A 281 -7.70 23.73 7.48
C VAL A 281 -7.32 23.70 5.99
N ILE A 282 -7.26 22.52 5.37
CA ILE A 282 -6.97 22.39 3.94
C ILE A 282 -8.11 23.01 3.12
N ILE A 283 -9.36 22.64 3.41
CA ILE A 283 -10.57 23.15 2.77
C ILE A 283 -10.61 24.66 2.86
N ASP A 284 -10.39 25.23 4.05
CA ASP A 284 -10.41 26.65 4.28
C ASP A 284 -9.37 27.39 3.40
N ASN A 285 -8.15 26.87 3.33
CA ASN A 285 -7.11 27.44 2.48
C ASN A 285 -7.42 27.32 0.98
N VAL A 286 -7.96 26.19 0.51
CA VAL A 286 -8.38 26.04 -0.89
C VAL A 286 -9.49 27.05 -1.23
N VAL A 287 -10.49 27.16 -0.36
CA VAL A 287 -11.63 28.08 -0.53
C VAL A 287 -11.18 29.54 -0.57
N ASP A 288 -10.22 29.92 0.28
CA ASP A 288 -9.67 31.28 0.34
C ASP A 288 -8.58 31.55 -0.71
N GLY A 289 -8.23 30.57 -1.54
CA GLY A 289 -7.23 30.70 -2.61
C GLY A 289 -5.77 30.65 -2.12
N ASN A 290 -5.54 30.28 -0.85
CA ASN A 290 -4.23 30.15 -0.22
C ASN A 290 -3.56 28.81 -0.56
N MET A 291 -3.43 28.51 -1.86
CA MET A 291 -2.99 27.18 -2.33
C MET A 291 -1.62 26.77 -1.80
N ALA A 292 -0.70 27.71 -1.58
CA ALA A 292 0.62 27.40 -1.02
C ALA A 292 0.55 26.67 0.34
N MET A 293 -0.51 26.92 1.14
CA MET A 293 -0.69 26.28 2.45
C MET A 293 -1.17 24.82 2.37
N THR A 294 -1.51 24.34 1.17
CA THR A 294 -2.01 22.97 0.91
C THR A 294 -0.94 22.07 0.27
N TYR A 295 0.29 22.55 0.21
CA TYR A 295 1.47 21.85 -0.26
C TYR A 295 2.56 21.82 0.82
N PRO A 296 3.43 20.81 0.82
CA PRO A 296 4.50 20.70 1.78
C PRO A 296 5.68 21.61 1.45
N GLU A 297 6.44 21.97 2.47
CA GLU A 297 7.75 22.64 2.36
C GLU A 297 8.89 21.76 2.91
N THR A 298 8.59 20.52 3.30
CA THR A 298 9.53 19.56 3.90
C THR A 298 9.18 18.12 3.53
N LEU A 299 10.04 17.17 3.91
CA LEU A 299 9.79 15.74 3.83
C LEU A 299 9.15 15.24 5.15
N PRO A 300 8.25 14.24 5.12
CA PRO A 300 7.74 13.62 6.32
C PRO A 300 8.80 12.73 6.97
N TYR A 301 8.60 12.35 8.24
CA TYR A 301 9.33 11.22 8.83
C TYR A 301 8.93 9.93 8.12
N VAL A 302 9.90 9.08 7.77
CA VAL A 302 9.67 7.82 7.05
C VAL A 302 10.10 6.64 7.92
N CYS A 303 9.21 5.65 8.04
CA CYS A 303 9.47 4.40 8.74
C CYS A 303 10.62 3.65 8.05
N ASN A 304 11.63 3.25 8.81
CA ASN A 304 12.80 2.53 8.31
C ASN A 304 12.50 1.06 7.95
N MET A 305 11.29 0.56 8.24
CA MET A 305 10.81 -0.76 7.81
C MET A 305 9.92 -0.66 6.56
N CYS A 306 8.68 -0.17 6.69
CA CYS A 306 7.74 -0.14 5.56
C CYS A 306 8.01 0.97 4.53
N GLN A 307 8.94 1.90 4.81
CA GLN A 307 9.29 3.04 3.95
C GLN A 307 8.13 4.01 3.67
N LEU A 308 7.06 3.94 4.45
CA LEU A 308 5.93 4.85 4.42
C LEU A 308 6.08 5.93 5.50
N PRO A 309 5.35 7.05 5.40
CA PRO A 309 5.33 8.08 6.45
C PRO A 309 4.95 7.51 7.82
N ILE A 310 5.54 8.06 8.89
CA ILE A 310 5.11 7.79 10.26
C ILE A 310 3.85 8.61 10.55
N LEU A 311 2.76 7.90 10.83
CA LEU A 311 1.41 8.46 10.92
C LEU A 311 0.77 8.11 12.26
N GLY A 312 -0.32 8.82 12.57
CA GLY A 312 -1.24 8.49 13.65
C GLY A 312 -2.43 9.44 13.65
N THR A 313 -3.44 9.14 14.46
CA THR A 313 -4.66 9.95 14.54
C THR A 313 -4.35 11.41 14.88
N PRO A 314 -4.89 12.40 14.14
CA PRO A 314 -4.71 13.82 14.41
C PRO A 314 -5.90 14.41 15.19
N GLY A 315 -5.96 15.74 15.28
CA GLY A 315 -7.09 16.46 15.88
C GLY A 315 -7.30 16.16 17.36
N LYS A 316 -8.56 16.04 17.80
CA LYS A 316 -8.91 15.77 19.21
C LYS A 316 -8.41 14.43 19.73
N GLY A 317 -8.18 13.46 18.83
CA GLY A 317 -7.69 12.12 19.13
C GLY A 317 -6.18 11.97 18.95
N TRP A 318 -5.41 13.06 19.04
CA TRP A 318 -3.99 13.07 18.68
C TRP A 318 -3.19 11.93 19.34
N ASN A 319 -2.61 11.06 18.50
CA ASN A 319 -1.89 9.86 18.94
C ASN A 319 -0.77 9.45 17.97
N VAL A 320 -0.12 10.41 17.30
CA VAL A 320 1.06 10.15 16.46
C VAL A 320 2.22 9.68 17.34
N LYS A 321 2.84 8.55 17.00
CA LYS A 321 3.96 7.97 17.74
C LYS A 321 5.06 7.50 16.81
N ASP A 322 6.29 7.74 17.24
CA ASP A 322 7.49 7.10 16.70
C ASP A 322 7.96 6.02 17.68
N TYR A 323 8.48 4.92 17.13
CA TYR A 323 8.98 3.78 17.88
C TYR A 323 10.49 3.62 17.63
N PRO A 324 11.33 4.55 18.12
CA PRO A 324 12.74 4.58 17.74
C PRO A 324 13.52 3.37 18.25
N LEU A 325 14.61 3.05 17.55
CA LEU A 325 15.59 2.04 17.95
C LEU A 325 17.00 2.53 17.61
N GLU A 326 17.91 2.49 18.57
CA GLU A 326 19.33 2.68 18.29
C GLU A 326 19.99 1.32 18.02
N TYR A 327 20.59 1.16 16.84
CA TYR A 327 21.28 -0.07 16.46
C TYR A 327 22.61 0.25 15.78
N LYS A 328 23.71 -0.29 16.31
CA LYS A 328 25.09 -0.05 15.83
C LYS A 328 25.43 1.44 15.64
N GLY A 329 24.96 2.30 16.55
CA GLY A 329 25.24 3.74 16.54
C GLY A 329 24.44 4.56 15.52
N ARG A 330 23.44 3.97 14.86
CA ARG A 330 22.44 4.67 14.05
C ARG A 330 21.08 4.62 14.75
N LEU A 331 20.39 5.75 14.77
CA LEU A 331 19.00 5.85 15.22
C LEU A 331 18.07 5.56 14.03
N TYR A 332 17.16 4.61 14.22
CA TYR A 332 16.12 4.23 13.27
C TYR A 332 14.75 4.67 13.81
N HIS A 333 13.84 5.00 12.90
CA HIS A 333 12.48 5.45 13.22
C HIS A 333 11.46 4.47 12.64
N PHE A 334 10.40 4.16 13.40
CA PHE A 334 9.40 3.16 13.00
C PHE A 334 7.98 3.66 13.26
N GLY A 335 7.09 3.38 12.31
CA GLY A 335 5.70 3.82 12.35
C GLY A 335 4.79 2.99 13.26
N SER A 336 5.26 1.84 13.73
CA SER A 336 4.56 1.01 14.71
C SER A 336 5.54 0.19 15.54
N GLU A 337 5.05 -0.35 16.64
CA GLU A 337 5.79 -1.34 17.43
C GLU A 337 6.12 -2.59 16.61
N VAL A 338 5.24 -2.97 15.69
CA VAL A 338 5.41 -4.14 14.84
C VAL A 338 6.47 -3.91 13.76
N ASP A 339 6.51 -2.72 13.14
CA ASP A 339 7.55 -2.34 12.18
C ASP A 339 8.95 -2.41 12.82
N ARG A 340 9.07 -1.93 14.07
CA ARG A 340 10.30 -2.06 14.86
C ARG A 340 10.60 -3.54 15.17
N TRP A 341 9.61 -4.30 15.60
CA TRP A 341 9.77 -5.73 15.91
C TRP A 341 10.27 -6.53 14.70
N VAL A 342 9.76 -6.26 13.48
CA VAL A 342 10.24 -6.89 12.24
C VAL A 342 11.74 -6.63 12.05
N PHE A 343 12.19 -5.39 12.27
CA PHE A 343 13.61 -5.04 12.20
C PHE A 343 14.42 -5.85 13.23
N GLU A 344 13.92 -5.96 14.47
CA GLU A 344 14.58 -6.69 15.55
C GLU A 344 14.68 -8.21 15.30
N GLN A 345 13.81 -8.78 14.46
CA GLN A 345 13.87 -10.21 14.11
C GLN A 345 15.08 -10.54 13.21
N GLU A 346 15.44 -9.62 12.31
CA GLU A 346 16.52 -9.82 11.33
C GLU A 346 17.30 -8.52 11.07
N PRO A 347 17.93 -7.87 12.07
CA PRO A 347 18.46 -6.51 11.92
C PRO A 347 19.53 -6.39 10.84
N GLU A 348 20.33 -7.42 10.61
CA GLU A 348 21.35 -7.43 9.54
C GLU A 348 20.76 -7.40 8.12
N ARG A 349 19.49 -7.82 7.96
CA ARG A 349 18.76 -7.72 6.70
C ARG A 349 18.43 -6.27 6.35
N TYR A 350 18.18 -5.44 7.35
CA TYR A 350 17.61 -4.09 7.18
C TYR A 350 18.59 -2.96 7.51
N ALA A 351 19.57 -3.16 8.39
CA ALA A 351 20.44 -2.11 8.92
C ALA A 351 21.23 -1.33 7.84
N GLY A 352 21.51 -1.96 6.70
CA GLY A 352 22.20 -1.33 5.58
C GLY A 352 21.31 -0.41 4.71
N HIS A 353 19.98 -0.48 4.84
CA HIS A 353 19.05 0.29 4.03
C HIS A 353 18.96 1.75 4.48
N LEU A 354 18.88 2.68 3.52
CA LEU A 354 18.61 4.09 3.75
C LEU A 354 17.23 4.44 3.16
N SER A 355 16.32 4.94 3.99
CA SER A 355 15.06 5.53 3.52
C SER A 355 15.31 6.79 2.69
N ILE A 356 14.29 7.32 2.02
CA ILE A 356 14.45 8.56 1.25
C ILE A 356 14.91 9.74 2.12
N VAL A 357 14.47 9.79 3.38
CA VAL A 357 14.88 10.82 4.35
C VAL A 357 16.33 10.61 4.79
N ASP A 358 16.75 9.37 5.05
CA ASP A 358 18.16 9.08 5.36
C ASP A 358 19.08 9.51 4.21
N ARG A 359 18.68 9.24 2.97
CA ARG A 359 19.41 9.66 1.75
C ARG A 359 19.48 11.18 1.64
N PHE A 360 18.38 11.87 1.94
CA PHE A 360 18.33 13.34 1.96
C PHE A 360 19.32 13.89 3.00
N LEU A 361 19.25 13.42 4.24
CA LEU A 361 20.12 13.86 5.34
C LEU A 361 21.59 13.49 5.15
N ALA A 362 21.88 12.38 4.44
CA ALA A 362 23.22 12.00 4.05
C ALA A 362 23.79 12.83 2.88
N GLY A 363 23.02 13.78 2.33
CA GLY A 363 23.43 14.64 1.22
C GLY A 363 23.43 13.95 -0.15
N MET A 364 22.81 12.77 -0.28
CA MET A 364 22.70 12.05 -1.56
C MET A 364 21.69 12.67 -2.51
N ILE A 365 20.77 13.50 -1.99
CA ILE A 365 19.76 14.22 -2.77
C ILE A 365 20.19 15.68 -2.90
N GLN A 366 20.41 16.14 -4.14
CA GLN A 366 20.85 17.50 -4.44
C GLN A 366 20.03 18.12 -5.58
N PRO A 367 19.68 19.41 -5.50
CA PRO A 367 19.82 20.29 -4.33
C PRO A 367 19.00 19.79 -3.12
N MET A 368 19.43 20.09 -1.90
CA MET A 368 18.73 19.68 -0.67
C MET A 368 17.47 20.53 -0.41
N ASN A 369 16.50 20.42 -1.32
CA ASN A 369 15.18 21.04 -1.25
C ASN A 369 14.14 20.10 -1.92
N LEU A 370 12.88 20.53 -1.98
CA LEU A 370 11.83 19.72 -2.59
C LEU A 370 12.01 19.49 -4.10
N GLU A 371 12.58 20.45 -4.83
CA GLU A 371 12.86 20.29 -6.26
C GLU A 371 13.90 19.18 -6.50
N GLY A 372 14.98 19.17 -5.72
CA GLY A 372 15.99 18.12 -5.79
C GLY A 372 15.44 16.76 -5.33
N ALA A 373 14.54 16.73 -4.36
CA ALA A 373 13.83 15.50 -3.98
C ALA A 373 12.95 14.97 -5.12
N LEU A 374 12.15 15.81 -5.79
CA LEU A 374 11.35 15.43 -6.96
C LEU A 374 12.22 14.92 -8.11
N ALA A 375 13.33 15.60 -8.39
CA ALA A 375 14.29 15.16 -9.40
C ALA A 375 14.91 13.80 -9.05
N TYR A 376 15.27 13.57 -7.78
CA TYR A 376 15.78 12.29 -7.29
C TYR A 376 14.73 11.17 -7.41
N MET A 377 13.46 11.49 -7.16
CA MET A 377 12.32 10.60 -7.39
C MET A 377 12.02 10.36 -8.87
N ASN A 378 12.75 11.00 -9.79
CA ASN A 378 12.58 10.89 -11.23
C ASN A 378 11.17 11.28 -11.71
N ILE A 379 10.56 12.25 -11.03
CA ILE A 379 9.25 12.81 -11.37
C ILE A 379 9.45 14.04 -12.25
N ALA A 380 8.96 13.97 -13.49
CA ALA A 380 9.02 15.10 -14.42
C ALA A 380 7.72 15.95 -14.39
N PRO A 381 7.75 17.19 -14.91
CA PRO A 381 6.52 17.96 -15.14
C PRO A 381 5.50 17.19 -15.98
N GLY A 382 4.23 17.25 -15.58
CA GLY A 382 3.15 16.45 -16.17
C GLY A 382 3.04 15.02 -15.65
N GLU A 383 3.98 14.57 -14.80
CA GLU A 383 3.88 13.31 -14.06
C GLU A 383 3.47 13.55 -12.60
N MET A 384 3.87 14.70 -12.03
CA MET A 384 3.53 15.14 -10.67
C MET A 384 2.01 15.11 -10.45
N GLY A 385 1.57 14.44 -9.39
CA GLY A 385 0.18 14.40 -8.99
C GLY A 385 -0.35 15.77 -8.55
N ASP A 386 -1.62 16.00 -8.83
CA ASP A 386 -2.43 17.10 -8.27
C ASP A 386 -3.82 16.58 -7.85
N ASP A 387 -4.74 17.44 -7.42
CA ASP A 387 -6.11 17.04 -7.08
C ASP A 387 -6.83 16.44 -8.30
N ALA A 388 -7.33 15.21 -8.15
CA ALA A 388 -7.99 14.46 -9.23
C ALA A 388 -9.15 15.21 -9.90
N HIS A 389 -9.80 16.11 -9.17
CA HIS A 389 -10.98 16.84 -9.62
C HIS A 389 -10.71 18.34 -9.81
N ASN A 390 -9.43 18.74 -9.91
CA ASN A 390 -9.01 20.14 -10.02
C ASN A 390 -9.68 21.05 -8.97
N TYR A 391 -9.80 20.56 -7.73
CA TYR A 391 -10.40 21.25 -6.59
C TYR A 391 -11.89 21.58 -6.73
N ALA A 392 -12.60 20.96 -7.68
CA ALA A 392 -14.03 21.21 -7.89
C ALA A 392 -14.89 20.94 -6.63
N TRP A 393 -14.44 20.04 -5.77
CA TRP A 393 -15.08 19.75 -4.48
C TRP A 393 -15.13 20.97 -3.54
N ALA A 394 -14.27 21.98 -3.71
CA ALA A 394 -14.24 23.16 -2.86
C ALA A 394 -15.42 24.14 -3.13
N GLU A 395 -16.06 24.04 -4.29
CA GLU A 395 -17.17 24.93 -4.67
C GLU A 395 -18.38 24.79 -3.75
N VAL A 396 -18.67 23.58 -3.25
CA VAL A 396 -19.75 23.37 -2.27
C VAL A 396 -19.48 24.13 -0.96
N TYR A 397 -18.21 24.19 -0.53
CA TYR A 397 -17.82 24.92 0.67
C TYR A 397 -17.88 26.44 0.48
N LYS A 398 -17.50 26.94 -0.71
CA LYS A 398 -17.69 28.36 -1.09
C LYS A 398 -19.17 28.74 -1.00
N ALA A 399 -20.06 27.91 -1.56
CA ALA A 399 -21.50 28.14 -1.51
C ALA A 399 -22.04 28.12 -0.07
N LEU A 400 -21.62 27.15 0.76
CA LEU A 400 -22.01 27.07 2.17
C LEU A 400 -21.56 28.30 2.98
N ARG A 401 -20.32 28.77 2.78
CA ARG A 401 -19.81 29.99 3.42
C ARG A 401 -20.59 31.23 2.98
N ALA A 402 -20.95 31.34 1.70
CA ALA A 402 -21.75 32.46 1.19
C ALA A 402 -23.15 32.49 1.82
N SER A 403 -23.83 31.35 1.90
CA SER A 403 -25.15 31.23 2.54
C SER A 403 -25.09 31.60 4.02
N LYS A 404 -24.05 31.21 4.76
CA LYS A 404 -23.85 31.55 6.17
C LYS A 404 -23.55 33.04 6.41
N LYS A 405 -23.04 33.77 5.40
CA LYS A 405 -22.84 35.24 5.49
C LYS A 405 -24.11 36.02 5.16
N ALA A 406 -25.05 35.42 4.43
CA ALA A 406 -26.28 36.06 3.96
C ALA A 406 -27.47 35.91 4.93
N GLY A 407 -27.45 34.90 5.79
CA GLY A 407 -28.39 34.72 6.91
C GLY A 407 -27.75 35.12 8.23
#